data_AF-A0A3D4FB26-F1
#
_entry.id   AF-A0A3D4FB26-F1
#
_cell.length_a   1.000
_cell.length_b   1.000
_cell.length_c   1.000
_cell.angle_alpha   90.00
_cell.angle_beta   90.00
_cell.angle_gamma   90.00
#
_symmetry.space_group_name_H-M   'P 1'
#
loop_
_entity.id
_entity.type
_entity.pdbx_description
1 polymer ?
#
loop_
_entity_poly.entity_id
_entity_poly.type
_entity_poly.pdbx_seq_one_letter_code
_entity_poly.pdbx_strand_id
1 'polypeptide(L)'
;NLEPRPARSYELESLSGGESANILQLLMELDQPTPAMVRAINAGASWYKNSKIHGIRLVRDPEQGRLAVADPDAPVLWARFYELGTQRPFFCDRDGVRKYDFNQIGKERRNGYSWYGSYGHDVLKAYAEWSQRH
;
A
#
# COMPACT_ATOMS: atom_id res chain seq x y z
N ASN A 1 18.31 -1.78 -16.35
CA ASN A 1 17.74 -2.74 -15.38
C ASN A 1 16.98 -1.93 -14.33
N LEU A 2 15.66 -1.81 -14.46
CA LEU A 2 14.78 -0.97 -13.61
C LEU A 2 13.51 -1.72 -13.17
N GLU A 3 13.54 -3.05 -13.27
CA GLU A 3 12.40 -3.91 -12.92
C GLU A 3 12.23 -3.97 -11.40
N PRO A 4 11.01 -4.16 -10.89
CA PRO A 4 10.79 -4.48 -9.48
C PRO A 4 11.63 -5.69 -9.06
N ARG A 5 12.20 -5.66 -7.85
CA ARG A 5 13.04 -6.72 -7.30
C ARG A 5 12.56 -7.12 -5.91
N PRO A 6 12.77 -8.37 -5.50
CA PRO A 6 12.48 -8.79 -4.15
C PRO A 6 13.57 -8.28 -3.20
N ALA A 7 13.27 -8.25 -1.90
CA ALA A 7 14.22 -7.93 -0.86
C ALA A 7 14.39 -9.14 0.09
N ARG A 8 13.77 -9.09 1.28
CA ARG A 8 13.73 -10.25 2.19
C ARG A 8 12.73 -11.28 1.67
N SER A 9 12.74 -12.51 2.22
CA SER A 9 11.86 -13.60 1.75
C SER A 9 10.37 -13.24 1.75
N TYR A 10 9.94 -12.33 2.61
CA TYR A 10 8.55 -11.84 2.71
C TYR A 10 8.31 -10.50 1.99
N GLU A 11 9.25 -10.03 1.17
CA GLU A 11 9.18 -8.79 0.40
C GLU A 11 9.41 -9.09 -1.08
N LEU A 12 8.35 -9.53 -1.74
CA LEU A 12 8.37 -9.93 -3.15
C LEU A 12 8.26 -8.71 -4.08
N GLU A 13 8.57 -8.92 -5.35
CA GLU A 13 8.31 -7.97 -6.42
C GLU A 13 6.85 -7.52 -6.41
N SER A 14 6.63 -6.21 -6.28
CA SER A 14 5.31 -5.65 -6.04
C SER A 14 5.25 -4.15 -6.32
N LEU A 15 4.03 -3.62 -6.41
CA LEU A 15 3.79 -2.20 -6.16
C LEU A 15 3.73 -1.99 -4.66
N SER A 16 4.52 -1.03 -4.15
CA SER A 16 4.60 -0.75 -2.72
C SER A 16 3.62 0.35 -2.31
N GLY A 17 2.52 -0.03 -1.65
CA GLY A 17 1.55 0.94 -1.15
C GLY A 17 2.11 1.87 -0.07
N GLY A 18 3.15 1.44 0.65
CA GLY A 18 3.83 2.27 1.65
C GLY A 18 4.88 3.19 1.04
N GLU A 19 5.85 2.64 0.30
CA GLU A 19 7.00 3.43 -0.17
C GLU A 19 6.63 4.39 -1.31
N SER A 20 5.67 4.01 -2.18
CA SER A 20 5.20 4.89 -3.25
C SER A 20 4.53 6.16 -2.74
N ALA A 21 4.01 6.17 -1.51
CA ALA A 21 3.34 7.33 -0.93
C ALA A 21 4.34 8.47 -0.70
N ASN A 22 5.52 8.13 -0.18
CA ASN A 22 6.58 9.11 0.08
C ASN A 22 7.17 9.65 -1.23
N ILE A 23 7.35 8.79 -2.24
CA ILE A 23 7.85 9.22 -3.56
C ILE A 23 6.88 10.19 -4.22
N LEU A 24 5.58 9.91 -4.19
CA LEU A 24 4.59 10.82 -4.78
C LEU A 24 4.54 12.16 -4.05
N GLN A 25 4.59 12.15 -2.71
CA GLN A 25 4.63 13.39 -1.93
C GLN A 25 5.86 14.22 -2.27
N LEU A 26 7.04 13.60 -2.35
CA LEU A 26 8.27 14.27 -2.78
C LEU A 26 8.11 14.91 -4.18
N LEU A 27 7.51 14.20 -5.14
CA LEU A 27 7.28 14.76 -6.48
C LEU A 27 6.33 15.96 -6.46
N MET A 28 5.33 15.97 -5.56
CA MET A 28 4.37 17.06 -5.40
C MET A 28 4.93 18.27 -4.64
N GLU A 29 6.07 18.13 -3.96
CA GLU A 29 6.76 19.25 -3.29
C GLU A 29 7.60 20.10 -4.25
N LEU A 30 7.85 19.62 -5.47
CA LEU A 30 8.66 20.34 -6.45
C LEU A 30 7.89 21.50 -7.08
N ASP A 31 8.50 22.68 -7.11
CA ASP A 31 7.85 23.92 -7.60
C ASP A 31 7.52 23.91 -9.10
N GLN A 32 8.34 23.24 -9.92
CA GLN A 32 8.18 23.19 -11.38
C GLN A 32 8.35 21.74 -11.88
N PRO A 33 7.37 20.86 -11.61
CA PRO A 33 7.45 19.48 -12.05
C PRO A 33 7.40 19.41 -13.58
N THR A 34 8.27 18.58 -14.16
CA THR A 34 8.25 18.38 -15.62
C THR A 34 6.93 17.72 -16.06
N PRO A 35 6.55 17.81 -17.36
CA PRO A 35 5.35 17.12 -17.85
C PRO A 35 5.35 15.60 -17.58
N ALA A 36 6.52 14.97 -17.53
CA ALA A 36 6.64 13.57 -17.16
C ALA A 36 6.31 13.32 -15.68
N MET A 37 6.75 14.21 -14.79
CA MET A 37 6.46 14.14 -13.36
C MET A 37 4.98 14.41 -13.09
N VAL A 38 4.37 15.40 -13.75
CA VAL A 38 2.92 15.65 -13.69
C VAL A 38 2.13 14.39 -14.05
N ARG A 39 2.50 13.70 -15.14
CA ARG A 39 1.87 12.43 -15.52
C ARG A 39 2.07 11.34 -14.46
N ALA A 40 3.26 11.23 -13.88
CA ALA A 40 3.56 10.25 -12.84
C ALA A 40 2.75 10.51 -11.56
N ILE A 41 2.65 11.78 -11.13
CA ILE A 41 1.86 12.21 -9.96
C ILE A 41 0.38 11.85 -10.18
N ASN A 42 -0.19 12.26 -11.32
CA ASN A 42 -1.58 11.97 -11.65
C ASN A 42 -1.88 10.46 -11.70
N ALA A 43 -1.00 9.68 -12.32
CA ALA A 43 -1.14 8.23 -12.38
C ALA A 43 -1.05 7.59 -10.99
N GLY A 44 -0.11 8.05 -10.16
CA GLY A 44 0.05 7.58 -8.79
C GLY A 44 -1.15 7.89 -7.90
N ALA A 45 -1.65 9.13 -7.95
CA ALA A 45 -2.85 9.52 -7.21
C ALA A 45 -4.09 8.73 -7.64
N SER A 46 -4.24 8.50 -8.96
CA SER A 46 -5.29 7.64 -9.51
C SER A 46 -5.17 6.20 -9.00
N TRP A 47 -3.95 5.66 -8.95
CA TRP A 47 -3.70 4.33 -8.38
C TRP A 47 -4.13 4.27 -6.91
N TYR A 48 -3.73 5.23 -6.06
CA TYR A 48 -4.14 5.26 -4.65
C TYR A 48 -5.66 5.39 -4.48
N LYS A 49 -6.35 6.10 -5.39
CA LYS A 49 -7.82 6.19 -5.37
C LYS A 49 -8.46 4.82 -5.67
N ASN A 50 -7.88 4.05 -6.58
CA ASN A 50 -8.45 2.77 -7.05
C ASN A 50 -8.02 1.56 -6.21
N SER A 51 -6.87 1.63 -5.53
CA SER A 51 -6.31 0.52 -4.73
C SER A 51 -6.83 0.48 -3.29
N LYS A 52 -7.84 1.28 -2.97
CA LYS A 52 -8.47 1.32 -1.65
C LYS A 52 -8.99 -0.05 -1.23
N ILE A 53 -8.76 -0.37 0.03
CA ILE A 53 -9.31 -1.56 0.69
C ILE A 53 -10.38 -1.09 1.67
N HIS A 54 -11.61 -1.51 1.40
CA HIS A 54 -12.79 -1.25 2.21
C HIS A 54 -13.20 -2.51 2.98
N GLY A 55 -14.03 -2.35 4.02
CA GLY A 55 -14.69 -3.49 4.66
C GLY A 55 -13.79 -4.34 5.55
N ILE A 56 -12.57 -3.90 5.86
CA ILE A 56 -11.59 -4.65 6.66
C ILE A 56 -11.09 -3.80 7.82
N ARG A 57 -11.23 -4.32 9.04
CA ARG A 57 -10.60 -3.76 10.24
C ARG A 57 -9.48 -4.66 10.74
N LEU A 58 -8.35 -4.07 11.12
CA LEU A 58 -7.34 -4.77 11.91
C LEU A 58 -7.70 -4.71 13.40
N VAL A 59 -7.87 -5.87 14.03
CA VAL A 59 -8.16 -6.00 15.46
C VAL A 59 -7.02 -6.75 16.16
N ARG A 60 -6.93 -6.58 17.48
CA ARG A 60 -5.98 -7.30 18.33
C ARG A 60 -6.73 -8.36 19.13
N ASP A 61 -6.61 -9.61 18.69
CA ASP A 61 -7.10 -10.77 19.43
C ASP A 61 -6.11 -11.14 20.55
N PRO A 62 -6.58 -11.52 21.76
CA PRO A 62 -5.72 -11.88 22.89
C PRO A 62 -4.81 -13.09 22.62
N GLU A 63 -5.29 -14.10 21.89
CA GLU A 63 -4.58 -15.35 21.69
C GLU A 63 -3.79 -15.36 20.38
N GLN A 64 -4.37 -14.82 19.31
CA GLN A 64 -3.82 -14.85 17.96
C GLN A 64 -3.07 -13.56 17.60
N GLY A 65 -3.26 -12.48 18.35
CA GLY A 65 -2.69 -11.17 18.04
C GLY A 65 -3.45 -10.47 16.90
N ARG A 66 -2.74 -9.81 15.99
CA ARG A 66 -3.39 -9.04 14.91
C ARG A 66 -4.17 -9.95 13.97
N LEU A 67 -5.45 -9.65 13.74
CA LEU A 67 -6.33 -10.29 12.76
C LEU A 67 -6.98 -9.23 11.86
N ALA A 68 -7.28 -9.61 10.62
CA ALA A 68 -8.15 -8.85 9.73
C ALA A 68 -9.57 -9.42 9.83
N VAL A 69 -10.54 -8.58 10.15
CA VAL A 69 -11.96 -8.95 10.25
C VAL A 69 -12.80 -8.10 9.31
N ALA A 70 -13.91 -8.67 8.84
CA ALA A 70 -14.88 -7.95 8.04
C ALA A 70 -15.57 -6.88 8.91
N ASP A 71 -15.55 -5.64 8.43
CA ASP A 71 -16.24 -4.51 9.04
C ASP A 71 -16.55 -3.47 7.95
N PRO A 72 -17.81 -3.40 7.47
CA PRO A 72 -18.23 -2.46 6.43
C PRO A 72 -17.95 -0.99 6.75
N ASP A 73 -17.90 -0.64 8.05
CA ASP A 73 -17.70 0.73 8.53
C ASP A 73 -16.22 1.02 8.86
N ALA A 74 -15.32 0.09 8.54
CA ALA A 74 -13.89 0.27 8.76
C ALA A 74 -13.33 1.43 7.91
N PRO A 75 -12.39 2.23 8.46
CA PRO A 75 -11.64 3.19 7.68
C PRO A 75 -10.93 2.52 6.50
N VAL A 76 -10.76 3.28 5.41
CA VAL A 76 -10.05 2.79 4.23
C VAL A 76 -8.60 2.48 4.56
N LEU A 77 -8.13 1.35 4.03
CA LEU A 77 -6.75 0.89 4.15
C LEU A 77 -6.11 0.71 2.77
N TRP A 78 -4.79 0.59 2.77
CA TRP A 78 -4.00 0.10 1.65
C TRP A 78 -3.10 -1.02 2.15
N ALA A 79 -2.93 -2.06 1.35
CA ALA A 79 -1.91 -3.06 1.60
C ALA A 79 -0.51 -2.49 1.37
N ARG A 80 0.49 -3.08 2.00
CA ARG A 80 1.89 -2.72 1.75
C ARG A 80 2.34 -3.20 0.38
N PHE A 81 1.85 -4.36 -0.08
CA PHE A 81 2.22 -4.93 -1.36
C PHE A 81 1.00 -5.27 -2.20
N TYR A 82 1.09 -4.93 -3.48
CA TYR A 82 0.14 -5.29 -4.50
C TYR A 82 0.85 -6.04 -5.63
N GLU A 83 0.21 -7.09 -6.13
CA GLU A 83 0.74 -7.92 -7.21
C GLU A 83 0.83 -7.12 -8.51
N LEU A 84 1.96 -7.25 -9.21
CA LEU A 84 2.16 -6.63 -10.52
C LEU A 84 1.17 -7.20 -11.53
N GLY A 85 0.56 -6.34 -12.36
CA GLY A 85 -0.43 -6.73 -13.37
C GLY A 85 -1.86 -6.78 -12.84
N THR A 86 -2.12 -7.48 -11.73
CA THR A 86 -3.48 -7.61 -11.16
C THR A 86 -3.83 -6.50 -10.19
N GLN A 87 -2.82 -5.86 -9.59
CA GLN A 87 -2.99 -4.87 -8.51
C GLN A 87 -3.75 -5.43 -7.31
N ARG A 88 -3.70 -6.76 -7.10
CA ARG A 88 -4.35 -7.41 -5.96
C ARG A 88 -3.46 -7.29 -4.71
N PRO A 89 -4.02 -6.88 -3.55
CA PRO A 89 -3.32 -6.98 -2.28
C PRO A 89 -2.80 -8.40 -2.02
N PHE A 90 -1.58 -8.52 -1.52
CA PHE A 90 -1.07 -9.80 -1.05
C PHE A 90 -0.20 -9.67 0.20
N PHE A 91 0.02 -10.82 0.83
CA PHE A 91 0.83 -11.02 2.02
C PHE A 91 1.85 -12.10 1.76
N CYS A 92 2.89 -12.16 2.58
CA CYS A 92 3.91 -13.19 2.46
C CYS A 92 4.42 -13.57 3.85
N ASP A 93 4.83 -14.82 4.00
CA ASP A 93 5.53 -15.27 5.20
C ASP A 93 7.01 -15.50 4.89
N ARG A 94 7.76 -16.00 5.87
CA ARG A 94 9.17 -16.34 5.75
C ARG A 94 9.44 -17.43 4.70
N ASP A 95 8.42 -18.20 4.34
CA ASP A 95 8.44 -19.21 3.29
C ASP A 95 8.50 -18.63 1.86
N GLY A 96 8.30 -17.32 1.70
CA GLY A 96 8.29 -16.68 0.38
C GLY A 96 7.05 -16.96 -0.46
N VAL A 97 6.02 -17.56 0.13
CA VAL A 97 4.79 -17.91 -0.59
C VAL A 97 3.79 -16.78 -0.47
N ARG A 98 3.34 -16.28 -1.62
CA ARG A 98 2.28 -15.28 -1.70
C ARG A 98 0.97 -15.84 -1.14
N LYS A 99 0.36 -15.11 -0.20
CA LYS A 99 -0.96 -15.39 0.37
C LYS A 99 -1.88 -14.21 0.10
N TYR A 100 -3.17 -14.48 -0.09
CA TYR A 100 -4.16 -13.45 -0.40
C TYR A 100 -5.12 -13.16 0.76
N ASP A 101 -4.97 -13.90 1.86
CA ASP A 101 -5.67 -13.66 3.11
C ASP A 101 -4.63 -13.35 4.18
N PHE A 102 -4.77 -12.18 4.81
CA PHE A 102 -3.91 -11.75 5.90
C PHE A 102 -3.91 -12.77 7.05
N ASN A 103 -5.03 -13.42 7.33
CA ASN A 103 -5.12 -14.36 8.45
C ASN A 103 -4.38 -15.69 8.18
N GLN A 104 -4.00 -15.97 6.92
CA GLN A 104 -3.23 -17.16 6.53
C GLN A 104 -1.71 -17.00 6.70
N ILE A 105 -1.20 -15.77 6.92
CA ILE A 105 0.21 -15.60 7.30
C ILE A 105 0.41 -15.89 8.80
N GLY A 106 1.59 -16.39 9.13
CA GLY A 106 1.97 -16.82 10.47
C GLY A 106 1.89 -15.70 11.49
N LYS A 107 1.59 -16.07 12.74
CA LYS A 107 1.41 -15.15 13.87
C LYS A 107 2.58 -14.19 14.01
N GLU A 108 3.81 -14.66 13.85
CA GLU A 108 5.01 -13.82 13.98
C GLU A 108 5.05 -12.69 12.93
N ARG A 109 4.77 -12.98 11.66
CA ARG A 109 4.74 -11.96 10.59
C ARG A 109 3.50 -11.06 10.64
N ARG A 110 2.33 -11.58 11.03
CA ARG A 110 1.13 -10.75 11.27
C ARG A 110 1.36 -9.69 12.34
N ASN A 111 2.10 -10.06 13.38
CA ASN A 111 2.31 -9.21 14.54
C ASN A 111 3.58 -8.37 14.48
N GLY A 112 4.60 -8.77 13.71
CA GLY A 112 5.89 -8.11 13.65
C GLY A 112 6.09 -7.17 12.45
N TYR A 113 5.12 -7.10 11.53
CA TYR A 113 5.26 -6.31 10.30
C TYR A 113 3.94 -5.63 9.91
N SER A 114 4.02 -4.40 9.39
CA SER A 114 2.85 -3.64 8.95
C SER A 114 2.48 -4.00 7.53
N TRP A 115 1.42 -4.79 7.37
CA TRP A 115 0.91 -5.24 6.06
C TRP A 115 -0.21 -4.36 5.51
N TYR A 116 -0.90 -3.62 6.36
CA TYR A 116 -1.86 -2.59 5.98
C TYR A 116 -1.48 -1.26 6.61
N GLY A 117 -1.90 -0.17 5.98
CA GLY A 117 -1.75 1.18 6.52
C GLY A 117 -2.67 2.18 5.84
N SER A 118 -2.65 3.40 6.34
CA SER A 118 -3.42 4.54 5.85
C SER A 118 -2.68 5.36 4.77
N TYR A 119 -1.70 4.75 4.09
CA TYR A 119 -0.70 5.43 3.25
C TYR A 119 -1.33 6.35 2.19
N GLY A 120 -2.46 5.95 1.60
CA GLY A 120 -3.11 6.72 0.55
C GLY A 120 -3.84 7.97 1.03
N HIS A 121 -4.11 8.13 2.34
CA HIS A 121 -4.77 9.34 2.84
C HIS A 121 -3.90 10.59 2.61
N ASP A 122 -2.63 10.53 3.00
CA ASP A 122 -1.72 11.66 2.88
C ASP A 122 -1.41 11.98 1.41
N VAL A 123 -1.25 10.94 0.58
CA VAL A 123 -1.09 11.11 -0.88
C VAL A 123 -2.29 11.82 -1.50
N LEU A 124 -3.50 11.36 -1.21
CA LEU A 124 -4.72 11.93 -1.80
C LEU A 124 -4.98 13.35 -1.30
N LYS A 125 -4.64 13.65 -0.05
CA LYS A 125 -4.69 15.01 0.50
C LYS A 125 -3.70 15.93 -0.21
N ALA A 126 -2.41 15.54 -0.23
CA ALA A 126 -1.36 16.32 -0.89
C ALA A 126 -1.68 16.54 -2.38
N TYR A 127 -2.22 15.53 -3.06
CA TYR A 127 -2.64 15.64 -4.45
C TYR A 127 -3.77 16.64 -4.68
N ALA A 128 -4.76 16.67 -3.78
CA ALA A 128 -5.86 17.64 -3.87
C ALA A 128 -5.39 19.09 -3.71
N GLU A 129 -4.36 19.32 -2.89
CA GLU A 129 -3.73 20.64 -2.72
C GLU A 129 -2.80 20.98 -3.90
N TRP A 130 -2.03 20.01 -4.38
CA TRP A 130 -1.09 20.16 -5.49
C TRP A 130 -1.78 20.48 -6.83
N SER A 131 -2.88 19.79 -7.13
CA SER A 131 -3.66 19.94 -8.38
C SER A 131 -4.45 21.25 -8.50
N GLN A 132 -4.51 22.06 -7.43
CA GLN A 132 -5.06 23.42 -7.52
C GLN A 132 -4.03 24.43 -8.04
N ARG A 133 -2.75 24.08 -7.99
CA ARG A 133 -1.61 24.94 -8.35
C ARG A 133 -0.99 24.58 -9.70
N HIS A 134 -1.34 23.43 -10.28
CA HIS A 134 -0.79 22.84 -11.50
C HIS A 134 -1.89 22.28 -12.38
#